data_AF-A0A535GK37-F1
#
_entry.id   AF-A0A535GK37-F1
#
_cell.length_a   1.000
_cell.length_b   1.000
_cell.length_c   1.000
_cell.angle_alpha   90.00
_cell.angle_beta   90.00
_cell.angle_gamma   90.00
#
_symmetry.space_group_name_H-M   'P 1'
#
loop_
_entity.id
_entity.type
_entity.pdbx_description
1 polymer ?
#
loop_
_entity_poly.entity_id
_entity_poly.type
_entity_poly.pdbx_seq_one_letter_code
_entity_poly.pdbx_strand_id
1 'polypeptide(L)' 'MLIWDPEGADDAVWSRLREHFTDAQIVELGSFIAVTFGQQRVIKTWAVRQDELPAKPGAGLADGATERR' A
#
# COMPACT_ATOMS: atom_id res chain seq x y z
N MET A 1 -0.63 7.22 -15.78
CA MET A 1 -0.97 7.73 -14.42
C MET A 1 -0.53 6.69 -13.40
N LEU A 2 0.45 7.03 -12.56
CA LEU A 2 1.24 6.19 -11.64
C LEU A 2 0.62 4.88 -11.10
N ILE A 3 -0.67 4.84 -10.77
CA ILE A 3 -1.34 3.65 -10.19
C ILE A 3 -1.86 2.67 -11.25
N TRP A 4 -2.37 3.22 -12.36
CA TRP A 4 -3.14 2.46 -13.37
C TRP A 4 -2.34 2.21 -14.64
N ASP A 5 -1.27 2.97 -14.81
CA ASP A 5 -0.35 2.92 -15.92
C ASP A 5 1.01 3.41 -15.39
N PRO A 6 1.94 2.48 -15.08
CA PRO A 6 3.27 2.78 -14.59
C PRO A 6 4.25 3.19 -15.71
N GLU A 7 3.92 2.92 -16.98
CA GLU A 7 4.72 3.38 -18.12
C GLU A 7 4.48 4.87 -18.38
N GLY A 8 3.24 5.35 -18.22
CA GLY A 8 2.87 6.77 -18.17
C GLY A 8 3.15 7.45 -16.82
N ALA A 9 4.30 7.14 -16.22
CA ALA A 9 4.95 7.89 -15.14
C ALA A 9 6.24 8.53 -15.68
N ASP A 10 6.08 9.32 -16.74
CA ASP A 10 7.16 9.94 -17.52
C ASP A 10 7.69 11.25 -16.90
N ASP A 11 8.74 11.81 -17.52
CA ASP A 11 9.36 13.08 -17.08
C ASP A 11 8.37 14.25 -17.04
N ALA A 12 7.33 14.26 -17.88
CA ALA A 12 6.32 15.31 -17.88
C ALA A 12 5.40 15.21 -16.64
N VAL A 13 5.06 14.00 -16.21
CA VAL A 13 4.38 13.75 -14.93
C VAL A 13 5.25 14.17 -13.75
N TRP A 14 6.55 13.82 -13.74
CA TRP A 14 7.45 14.19 -12.65
C TRP A 14 7.74 15.70 -12.59
N SER A 15 7.84 16.39 -13.74
CA SER A 15 7.95 17.86 -13.79
C SER A 15 6.75 18.52 -13.10
N ARG A 16 5.53 18.12 -13.49
CA ARG A 16 4.29 18.68 -12.94
C ARG A 16 4.08 18.39 -11.46
N LEU A 17 4.61 17.29 -10.95
CA LEU A 17 4.63 17.02 -9.50
C LEU A 17 5.60 17.98 -8.78
N ARG A 18 6.80 18.21 -9.34
CA ARG A 18 7.81 19.11 -8.76
C ARG A 18 7.45 20.60 -8.81
N GLU A 19 6.49 21.00 -9.65
CA GLU A 19 5.88 22.34 -9.63
C GLU A 19 5.07 22.63 -8.35
N HIS A 20 4.65 21.59 -7.61
CA HIS A 20 3.76 21.71 -6.44
C HIS A 20 4.29 21.02 -5.18
N PHE A 21 5.19 20.05 -5.31
CA PHE A 21 5.67 19.21 -4.21
C PHE A 21 7.19 19.10 -4.23
N THR A 22 7.80 19.14 -3.05
CA THR A 22 9.21 18.74 -2.89
C THR A 22 9.38 17.23 -3.13
N ASP A 23 10.58 16.78 -3.49
CA ASP A 23 10.86 15.35 -3.70
C ASP A 23 10.47 14.48 -2.48
N ALA A 24 10.64 15.00 -1.26
CA ALA A 24 10.20 14.32 -0.04
C ALA A 24 8.68 14.13 0.02
N GLN A 25 7.90 15.16 -0.31
CA GLN A 25 6.44 15.08 -0.38
C GLN A 25 5.96 14.17 -1.52
N ILE A 26 6.69 14.11 -2.63
CA ILE A 26 6.40 13.17 -3.73
C ILE A 26 6.61 11.72 -3.29
N VAL A 27 7.67 11.42 -2.52
CA VAL A 27 7.90 10.11 -1.93
C VAL A 27 6.81 9.73 -0.92
N GLU A 28 6.38 10.68 -0.08
CA GLU A 28 5.32 10.48 0.90
C GLU A 28 3.96 10.23 0.22
N LEU A 29 3.63 11.01 -0.82
CA LEU A 29 2.46 10.82 -1.68
C LEU A 29 2.47 9.44 -2.36
N GLY A 30 3.61 9.04 -2.94
CA GLY A 30 3.79 7.72 -3.54
C GLY A 30 3.59 6.57 -2.53
N SER A 31 4.06 6.77 -1.29
CA SER A 31 3.90 5.80 -0.20
C SER A 31 2.44 5.65 0.23
N PHE A 32 1.72 6.76 0.42
CA PHE A 32 0.29 6.77 0.71
C PHE A 32 -0.51 6.04 -0.39
N ILE A 33 -0.24 6.37 -1.66
CA ILE A 33 -0.82 5.72 -2.82
C ILE A 33 -0.57 4.20 -2.80
N ALA A 34 0.68 3.76 -2.62
CA ALA A 34 1.02 2.35 -2.63
C ALA A 34 0.29 1.55 -1.54
N VAL A 35 0.19 2.10 -0.32
CA VAL A 35 -0.55 1.48 0.79
C VAL A 35 -2.05 1.38 0.47
N THR A 36 -2.69 2.49 0.09
CA THR A 36 -4.14 2.52 -0.14
C THR A 36 -4.58 1.61 -1.28
N PHE A 37 -3.87 1.64 -2.42
CA PHE A 37 -4.22 0.78 -3.56
C PHE A 37 -3.76 -0.68 -3.37
N GLY A 38 -2.69 -0.92 -2.63
CA GLY A 38 -2.26 -2.26 -2.22
C GLY A 38 -3.32 -2.97 -1.37
N GLN A 39 -3.86 -2.28 -0.36
CA GLN A 39 -4.96 -2.78 0.48
C GLN A 39 -6.19 -3.16 -0.37
N GLN A 40 -6.58 -2.33 -1.34
CA GLN A 40 -7.70 -2.61 -2.25
C GLN A 40 -7.47 -3.85 -3.12
N ARG A 41 -6.22 -4.14 -3.53
CA ARG A 41 -5.89 -5.38 -4.23
C ARG A 41 -6.06 -6.60 -3.31
N VAL A 42 -5.57 -6.54 -2.07
CA VAL A 42 -5.69 -7.64 -1.09
C VAL A 42 -7.15 -7.98 -0.79
N ILE A 43 -7.98 -6.96 -0.51
CA ILE A 43 -9.43 -7.13 -0.25
C ILE A 43 -10.11 -7.86 -1.41
N LYS A 44 -9.82 -7.46 -2.66
CA LYS A 44 -10.35 -8.11 -3.87
C LYS A 44 -9.83 -9.55 -4.05
N THR A 45 -8.55 -9.80 -3.77
CA THR A 45 -7.95 -11.14 -3.90
C THR A 45 -8.55 -12.14 -2.90
N TRP A 46 -8.89 -11.70 -1.70
CA TRP A 46 -9.47 -12.56 -0.66
C TRP A 46 -11.00 -12.49 -0.56
N ALA A 47 -11.65 -11.69 -1.41
CA ALA A 47 -13.10 -11.45 -1.43
C ALA A 47 -13.71 -10.98 -0.09
N VAL A 48 -12.90 -10.31 0.73
CA VAL A 48 -13.20 -9.93 2.11
C VAL A 48 -14.27 -8.84 2.21
N ARG A 49 -15.26 -9.05 3.08
CA ARG A 49 -16.28 -8.08 3.50
C ARG A 49 -15.84 -7.30 4.76
N GLN A 50 -16.64 -6.34 5.22
CA GLN A 50 -16.16 -5.19 5.99
C GLN A 50 -16.34 -5.19 7.53
N ASP A 51 -17.18 -5.95 8.24
CA ASP A 51 -18.05 -7.11 7.94
C ASP A 51 -17.36 -8.46 7.60
N GLU A 52 -16.06 -8.65 7.95
CA GLU A 52 -15.48 -10.02 7.99
C GLU A 52 -14.21 -10.28 8.85
N LEU A 53 -13.17 -9.44 8.79
CA LEU A 53 -11.91 -9.71 9.50
C LEU A 53 -11.93 -9.24 10.97
N PRO A 54 -11.35 -10.01 11.93
CA PRO A 54 -11.30 -9.62 13.33
C PRO A 54 -10.36 -8.43 13.55
N ALA A 55 -10.80 -7.44 14.33
CA ALA A 55 -10.05 -6.21 14.61
C ALA A 55 -8.73 -6.42 15.39
N LYS A 56 -8.51 -7.61 15.95
CA LYS A 56 -7.23 -8.05 16.51
C LYS A 56 -6.78 -9.32 15.79
N PRO A 57 -5.53 -9.41 15.30
CA PRO A 57 -4.97 -10.66 14.80
C PRO A 57 -4.97 -11.71 15.92
N GLY A 58 -5.63 -12.86 15.68
CA GLY A 58 -5.61 -13.99 16.62
C GLY A 58 -4.29 -14.76 16.62
N ALA A 59 -3.51 -14.63 15.54
CA ALA A 59 -2.13 -15.08 15.43
C ALA A 59 -1.38 -14.12 14.49
N GLY A 60 -0.20 -13.67 14.90
CA GLY A 60 0.75 -12.97 14.03
C GLY A 60 1.72 -13.95 13.35
N LEU A 61 2.62 -13.43 12.51
CA LEU A 61 3.83 -14.18 12.13
C LEU A 61 4.58 -14.55 13.42
N ALA A 62 4.84 -15.85 13.61
CA ALA A 62 4.88 -16.40 14.95
C ALA A 62 6.14 -16.06 15.78
N ASP A 63 5.94 -15.42 16.94
CA ASP A 63 6.85 -15.51 18.09
C ASP A 63 6.63 -16.84 18.87
N GLY A 64 6.45 -17.93 18.13
CA GLY A 64 5.95 -19.23 18.62
C GLY A 64 6.95 -20.38 18.51
N ALA A 65 8.24 -20.08 18.31
CA ALA A 65 9.31 -21.09 18.22
C ALA A 65 9.91 -21.49 19.60
N THR A 66 9.25 -21.12 20.71
CA THR A 66 9.74 -21.36 22.07
C THR A 66 8.87 -22.40 22.79
N GLU A 67 9.51 -23.52 23.11
CA GLU A 67 9.13 -24.53 24.11
C GLU A 67 7.85 -25.36 23.88
N ARG A 68 8.04 -26.50 23.20
CA ARG A 68 7.33 -27.74 23.57
C ARG A 68 7.93 -28.30 24.87
N ARG A 69 7.09 -28.62 25.84
CA ARG A 69 7.41 -29.47 27.00
C ARG A 69 6.26 -30.41 27.31
#